data_AF-A0A2I1GGY8-F1
#
_entry.id   AF-A0A2I1GGY8-F1
#
_cell.length_a   1.000
_cell.length_b   1.000
_cell.length_c   1.000
_cell.angle_alpha   90.00
_cell.angle_beta   90.00
_cell.angle_gamma   90.00
#
_symmetry.space_group_name_H-M   'P 1'
#
loop_
_entity.id
_entity.type
_entity.pdbx_description
1 polymer ?
#
loop_
_entity_poly.entity_id
_entity_poly.type
_entity_poly.pdbx_seq_one_letter_code
_entity_poly.pdbx_strand_id
1 'polypeptide(L)'
;MSASSNIYFEPTIDNKNGQYRLSVPQAGIYYYILPSVHSSAYKNFVRCNPFIMYRRCLQKASGLKTKECSRIAQESWEYASEQLKNFFKEYTNEVFSNKSKVYRIVTNNKRKPKRKAAKRLTIDQEVHTQQHLESQVTYEIHLMTHQR
;
A
#
# COMPACT_ATOMS: atom_id res chain seq x y z
N MET A 1 8.23 33.43 3.63
CA MET A 1 7.88 32.90 2.29
C MET A 1 9.10 32.18 1.75
N SER A 2 9.00 30.87 1.53
CA SER A 2 9.85 30.15 0.58
C SER A 2 9.07 28.87 0.24
N ALA A 3 8.26 28.94 -0.81
CA ALA A 3 7.70 27.74 -1.38
C ALA A 3 8.88 27.01 -2.02
N SER A 4 9.42 26.01 -1.31
CA SER A 4 10.32 25.04 -1.91
C SER A 4 9.58 24.41 -3.07
N SER A 5 9.85 24.90 -4.27
CA SER A 5 9.41 24.29 -5.52
C SER A 5 10.02 22.90 -5.53
N ASN A 6 9.23 21.89 -5.17
CA ASN A 6 9.61 20.50 -5.35
C ASN A 6 9.80 20.31 -6.85
N ILE A 7 11.05 20.34 -7.31
CA ILE A 7 11.41 20.08 -8.70
C ILE A 7 11.09 18.61 -8.94
N TYR A 8 9.94 18.37 -9.54
CA TYR A 8 9.45 17.04 -9.88
C TYR A 8 10.04 16.67 -11.24
N PHE A 9 10.94 15.68 -11.26
CA PHE A 9 11.53 15.18 -12.49
C PHE A 9 10.67 14.06 -13.07
N GLU A 10 10.36 14.13 -14.35
CA GLU A 10 9.49 13.13 -14.97
C GLU A 10 10.11 11.71 -14.90
N PRO A 11 9.35 10.67 -14.49
CA PRO A 11 9.81 9.30 -14.68
C PRO A 11 9.90 8.97 -16.17
N THR A 12 10.91 8.19 -16.55
CA THR A 12 11.18 7.87 -17.96
C THR A 12 11.36 6.37 -18.17
N ILE A 13 11.08 5.95 -19.41
CA ILE A 13 11.35 4.60 -19.89
C ILE A 13 12.27 4.69 -21.11
N ASP A 14 13.38 3.95 -21.07
CA ASP A 14 14.28 3.79 -22.20
C ASP A 14 14.34 2.34 -22.67
N ASN A 15 14.59 2.12 -23.96
CA ASN A 15 14.86 0.79 -24.52
C ASN A 15 16.28 0.78 -25.05
N LYS A 16 17.15 -0.05 -24.43
CA LYS A 16 18.52 -0.26 -24.89
C LYS A 16 18.76 -1.75 -25.05
N ASN A 17 19.19 -2.15 -26.26
CA ASN A 17 19.48 -3.54 -26.61
C ASN A 17 18.29 -4.50 -26.37
N GLY A 18 17.06 -4.02 -26.61
CA GLY A 18 15.84 -4.81 -26.39
C GLY A 18 15.44 -4.93 -24.92
N GLN A 19 16.08 -4.21 -24.01
CA GLN A 19 15.74 -4.18 -22.60
C GLN A 19 15.17 -2.82 -22.20
N TYR A 20 13.95 -2.85 -21.66
CA TYR A 20 13.32 -1.69 -21.08
C TYR A 20 13.93 -1.35 -19.72
N ARG A 21 14.21 -0.07 -19.52
CA ARG A 21 14.85 0.48 -18.32
C ARG A 21 14.00 1.62 -17.79
N LEU A 22 13.73 1.57 -16.49
CA LEU A 22 12.89 2.53 -15.77
C LEU A 22 13.78 3.47 -14.96
N SER A 23 13.54 4.77 -15.09
CA SER A 23 14.13 5.79 -14.21
C SER A 23 13.03 6.57 -13.50
N VAL A 24 13.12 6.68 -12.18
CA VAL A 24 12.19 7.43 -11.32
C VAL A 24 13.02 8.24 -10.32
N PRO A 25 13.37 9.49 -10.65
CA PRO A 25 14.28 10.30 -9.83
C PRO A 25 13.77 10.51 -8.39
N GLN A 26 12.46 10.65 -8.19
CA GLN A 26 11.84 10.81 -6.86
C GLN A 26 12.07 9.61 -5.94
N ALA A 27 12.31 8.43 -6.52
CA ALA A 27 12.59 7.20 -5.79
C ALA A 27 14.10 6.89 -5.77
N GLY A 28 14.96 7.75 -6.33
CA GLY A 28 16.38 7.47 -6.51
C GLY A 28 16.67 6.32 -7.48
N ILE A 29 15.73 5.99 -8.38
CA ILE A 29 15.87 4.88 -9.32
C ILE A 29 16.37 5.41 -10.67
N TYR A 30 17.46 4.83 -11.18
CA TYR A 30 18.00 5.16 -12.50
C TYR A 30 18.33 3.90 -13.28
N TYR A 31 17.86 3.83 -14.53
CA TYR A 31 18.14 2.76 -15.48
C TYR A 31 17.84 1.33 -14.97
N TYR A 32 16.84 1.18 -14.10
CA TYR A 32 16.47 -0.12 -13.57
C TYR A 32 15.88 -1.00 -14.66
N ILE A 33 16.51 -2.14 -14.93
CA ILE A 33 16.06 -3.08 -15.97
C ILE A 33 14.74 -3.71 -15.53
N LEU A 34 13.70 -3.51 -16.34
CA LEU A 34 12.41 -4.14 -16.11
C LEU A 34 12.50 -5.64 -16.38
N PRO A 35 11.84 -6.49 -15.58
CA PRO A 35 11.78 -7.92 -15.87
C PRO A 35 11.15 -8.17 -17.25
N SER A 36 11.54 -9.25 -17.92
CA SER A 36 10.83 -9.71 -19.11
C SER A 36 9.37 -10.02 -18.77
N VAL A 37 8.44 -9.80 -19.72
CA VAL A 37 7.01 -10.13 -19.57
C VAL A 37 6.76 -11.60 -19.23
N HIS A 38 7.69 -12.49 -19.58
CA HIS A 38 7.66 -13.92 -19.27
C HIS A 38 8.33 -14.28 -17.93
N SER A 39 8.77 -13.28 -17.16
CA SER A 39 9.46 -13.51 -15.89
C SER A 39 8.57 -14.23 -14.87
N SER A 40 9.18 -15.14 -14.11
CA SER A 40 8.56 -15.78 -12.94
C SER A 40 8.09 -14.77 -11.88
N ALA A 41 8.62 -13.54 -11.90
CA ALA A 41 8.14 -12.42 -11.09
C ALA A 41 6.64 -12.16 -11.25
N TYR A 42 6.05 -12.57 -12.39
CA TYR A 42 4.63 -12.39 -12.68
C TYR A 42 3.77 -13.62 -12.41
N LYS A 43 4.34 -14.79 -12.08
CA LYS A 43 3.62 -16.08 -12.02
C LYS A 43 2.43 -16.07 -11.06
N ASN A 44 2.56 -15.40 -9.91
CA ASN A 44 1.52 -15.39 -8.87
C ASN A 44 0.46 -14.30 -9.06
N PHE A 45 0.52 -13.52 -10.15
CA PHE A 45 -0.43 -12.44 -10.40
C PHE A 45 -1.54 -12.89 -11.34
N VAL A 46 -2.77 -12.70 -10.86
CA VAL A 46 -3.99 -12.97 -11.62
C VAL A 46 -4.39 -11.78 -12.50
N ARG A 47 -4.27 -10.56 -11.98
CA ARG A 47 -4.56 -9.30 -12.68
C ARG A 47 -3.91 -8.13 -11.95
N CYS A 48 -3.47 -7.11 -12.67
CA CYS A 48 -3.24 -5.78 -12.10
C CYS A 48 -3.47 -4.69 -13.15
N ASN A 49 -3.74 -3.47 -12.71
CA ASN A 49 -3.81 -2.32 -13.60
C ASN A 49 -2.39 -1.76 -13.89
N PRO A 50 -2.22 -0.88 -14.89
CA PRO A 50 -0.91 -0.34 -15.27
C PRO A 50 -0.19 0.39 -14.13
N PHE A 51 -0.92 1.18 -13.33
CA PHE A 51 -0.36 1.88 -12.17
C PHE A 51 0.19 0.91 -11.11
N ILE A 52 -0.52 -0.18 -10.83
CA ILE A 52 -0.09 -1.21 -9.87
C ILE A 52 1.15 -1.95 -10.40
N MET A 53 1.24 -2.16 -11.72
CA MET A 53 2.44 -2.71 -12.35
C MET A 53 3.64 -1.77 -12.17
N TYR A 54 3.45 -0.48 -12.46
CA TYR A 54 4.44 0.57 -12.23
C TYR A 54 4.92 0.61 -10.77
N ARG A 55 3.99 0.72 -9.81
CA ARG A 55 4.30 0.74 -8.37
C ARG A 55 5.09 -0.48 -7.94
N ARG A 56 4.80 -1.66 -8.49
CA ARG A 56 5.56 -2.88 -8.19
C ARG A 56 6.99 -2.83 -8.71
N CYS A 57 7.18 -2.37 -9.94
CA CYS A 57 8.51 -2.19 -10.50
C CYS A 57 9.31 -1.21 -9.65
N LEU A 58 8.68 -0.11 -9.24
CA LEU A 58 9.26 0.86 -8.32
C LEU A 58 9.61 0.27 -6.95
N GLN A 59 8.69 -0.50 -6.35
CA GLN A 59 8.91 -1.15 -5.05
C GLN A 59 10.08 -2.14 -5.11
N LYS A 60 10.16 -2.91 -6.20
CA LYS A 60 11.22 -3.90 -6.40
C LYS A 60 12.58 -3.24 -6.64
N ALA A 61 12.61 -2.15 -7.38
CA ALA A 61 13.83 -1.41 -7.70
C ALA A 61 14.39 -0.63 -6.50
N SER A 62 13.51 -0.01 -5.71
CA SER A 62 13.91 0.87 -4.60
C SER A 62 14.06 0.16 -3.26
N GLY A 63 13.45 -1.02 -3.07
CA GLY A 63 13.41 -1.71 -1.77
C GLY A 63 12.59 -0.97 -0.70
N LEU A 64 11.85 0.07 -1.07
CA LEU A 64 11.10 0.90 -0.13
C LEU A 64 9.94 0.16 0.54
N LYS A 65 9.61 0.61 1.76
CA LYS A 65 8.43 0.15 2.48
C LYS A 65 7.15 0.49 1.70
N THR A 66 6.14 -0.36 1.82
CA THR A 66 4.89 -0.28 1.02
C THR A 66 4.23 1.10 1.07
N LYS A 67 4.17 1.76 2.23
CA LYS A 67 3.52 3.07 2.39
C LYS A 67 4.24 4.16 1.62
N GLU A 68 5.56 4.23 1.77
CA GLU A 68 6.41 5.22 1.12
C GLU A 68 6.46 5.01 -0.39
N CYS A 69 6.63 3.76 -0.82
CA CYS A 69 6.57 3.38 -2.23
C CYS A 69 5.22 3.78 -2.87
N SER A 70 4.11 3.59 -2.16
CA SER A 70 2.79 3.95 -2.70
C SER A 70 2.62 5.45 -2.86
N ARG A 71 3.12 6.24 -1.90
CA ARG A 71 3.13 7.70 -1.98
C ARG A 71 3.96 8.18 -3.17
N ILE A 72 5.21 7.74 -3.27
CA ILE A 72 6.11 8.13 -4.36
C ILE A 72 5.55 7.70 -5.70
N ALA A 73 5.05 6.47 -5.82
CA ALA A 73 4.48 5.99 -7.07
C ALA A 73 3.26 6.78 -7.50
N GLN A 74 2.39 7.20 -6.58
CA GLN A 74 1.25 8.04 -6.90
C GLN A 74 1.73 9.39 -7.44
N GLU A 75 2.59 10.08 -6.70
CA GLU A 75 3.08 11.39 -7.09
C GLU A 75 3.81 11.32 -8.43
N SER A 76 4.75 10.38 -8.61
CA SER A 76 5.49 10.25 -9.88
C SER A 76 4.61 9.82 -11.05
N TRP A 77 3.54 9.05 -10.83
CA TRP A 77 2.59 8.66 -11.88
C TRP A 77 1.71 9.82 -12.33
N GLU A 78 1.34 10.73 -11.43
CA GLU A 78 0.59 11.94 -11.76
C GLU A 78 1.38 12.83 -12.72
N TYR A 79 2.70 12.99 -12.50
CA TYR A 79 3.59 13.76 -13.37
C TYR A 79 4.14 13.00 -14.59
N ALA A 80 3.91 11.69 -14.70
CA ALA A 80 4.43 10.90 -15.82
C ALA A 80 3.80 11.29 -17.17
N SER A 81 4.60 11.28 -18.24
CA SER A 81 4.08 11.40 -19.60
C SER A 81 3.08 10.30 -19.96
N GLU A 82 2.23 10.64 -20.92
CA GLU A 82 1.37 9.68 -21.60
C GLU A 82 2.17 8.53 -22.23
N GLN A 83 3.40 8.79 -22.70
CA GLN A 83 4.27 7.74 -23.22
C GLN A 83 4.59 6.69 -22.16
N LEU A 84 4.99 7.09 -20.95
CA LEU A 84 5.26 6.14 -19.87
C LEU A 84 3.99 5.41 -19.42
N LYS A 85 2.87 6.12 -19.33
CA LYS A 85 1.57 5.52 -18.96
C LYS A 85 1.13 4.48 -20.00
N ASN A 86 1.26 4.79 -21.29
CA ASN A 86 0.94 3.88 -22.39
C ASN A 86 1.89 2.68 -22.43
N PHE A 87 3.19 2.88 -22.19
CA PHE A 87 4.14 1.79 -22.04
C PHE A 87 3.68 0.81 -20.95
N PHE A 88 3.36 1.29 -19.74
CA PHE A 88 2.89 0.41 -18.67
C PHE A 88 1.53 -0.22 -18.97
N LYS A 89 0.69 0.41 -19.78
CA LYS A 89 -0.57 -0.17 -20.26
C LYS A 89 -0.31 -1.37 -21.16
N GLU A 90 0.53 -1.23 -22.18
CA GLU A 90 0.92 -2.29 -23.11
C GLU A 90 1.67 -3.42 -22.38
N TYR A 91 2.68 -3.05 -21.60
CA TYR A 91 3.48 -3.98 -20.81
C TYR A 91 2.62 -4.81 -19.85
N THR A 92 1.65 -4.18 -19.17
CA THR A 92 0.70 -4.91 -18.32
C THR A 92 -0.17 -5.85 -19.13
N ASN A 93 -0.73 -5.39 -20.25
CA ASN A 93 -1.56 -6.22 -21.11
C ASN A 93 -0.80 -7.45 -21.63
N GLU A 94 0.46 -7.27 -22.02
CA GLU A 94 1.32 -8.36 -22.51
C GLU A 94 1.60 -9.39 -21.41
N VAL A 95 1.95 -8.96 -20.19
CA VAL A 95 2.17 -9.85 -19.02
C VAL A 95 0.95 -10.72 -18.71
N PHE A 96 -0.27 -10.22 -18.96
CA PHE A 96 -1.52 -10.94 -18.67
C PHE A 96 -2.20 -11.55 -19.90
N SER A 97 -1.73 -11.26 -21.11
CA SER A 97 -2.33 -11.75 -22.37
C SER A 97 -2.48 -13.27 -22.41
N ASN A 98 -1.47 -13.99 -21.92
CA ASN A 98 -1.40 -15.45 -21.91
C ASN A 98 -1.91 -16.08 -20.60
N LYS A 99 -2.29 -15.28 -19.60
CA LYS A 99 -2.83 -15.83 -18.36
C LYS A 99 -4.30 -16.11 -18.56
N SER A 100 -4.62 -17.40 -18.67
CA SER A 100 -5.96 -17.97 -18.79
C SER A 100 -7.00 -17.10 -18.10
N LYS A 101 -8.04 -16.68 -18.84
CA LYS A 101 -9.22 -15.95 -18.32
C LYS A 101 -9.62 -16.56 -16.98
N VAL A 102 -9.29 -15.89 -15.88
CA VAL A 102 -9.67 -16.38 -14.56
C VAL A 102 -11.17 -16.23 -14.47
N TYR A 103 -11.87 -17.36 -14.62
CA TYR A 103 -13.29 -17.44 -14.37
C TYR A 103 -13.50 -17.00 -12.92
N ARG A 104 -14.14 -15.85 -12.75
CA ARG A 104 -14.56 -15.37 -11.43
C ARG A 104 -15.57 -16.39 -10.91
N ILE A 105 -15.12 -17.31 -10.04
CA ILE A 105 -16.05 -18.13 -9.26
C ILE A 105 -16.80 -17.15 -8.38
N VAL A 106 -18.01 -16.78 -8.80
CA VAL A 106 -18.95 -16.05 -7.97
C VAL A 106 -19.47 -17.06 -6.96
N THR A 107 -18.71 -17.29 -5.88
CA THR A 107 -19.32 -17.86 -4.68
C THR A 107 -20.40 -16.87 -4.26
N ASN A 108 -21.66 -17.29 -4.34
CA ASN A 108 -22.81 -16.54 -3.86
C ASN A 108 -22.72 -16.47 -2.33
N ASN A 109 -21.71 -15.73 -1.82
CA ASN A 109 -21.60 -15.39 -0.42
C ASN A 109 -22.75 -14.42 -0.19
N LYS A 110 -23.90 -14.97 0.21
CA LYS A 110 -24.93 -14.24 0.94
C LYS A 110 -24.18 -13.49 2.03
N ARG A 111 -23.87 -12.21 1.75
CA ARG A 111 -23.17 -11.36 2.70
C ARG A 111 -24.08 -11.33 3.93
N LYS A 112 -23.67 -11.98 5.01
CA LYS A 112 -24.31 -11.72 6.31
C LYS A 112 -24.22 -10.20 6.51
N PRO A 113 -25.33 -9.52 6.81
CA PRO A 113 -25.32 -8.07 6.96
C PRO A 113 -24.25 -7.72 8.00
N LYS A 114 -23.35 -6.80 7.64
CA LYS A 114 -22.41 -6.22 8.61
C LYS A 114 -23.27 -5.62 9.72
N ARG A 115 -23.31 -6.25 10.90
CA ARG A 115 -23.83 -5.60 12.11
C ARG A 115 -23.00 -4.34 12.27
N LYS A 116 -23.63 -3.17 12.13
CA LYS A 116 -23.02 -1.91 12.55
C LYS A 116 -22.70 -2.11 14.02
N ALA A 117 -21.42 -2.15 14.38
CA ALA A 117 -21.02 -2.10 15.78
C ALA A 117 -21.56 -0.76 16.29
N ALA A 118 -22.61 -0.83 17.12
CA ALA A 118 -23.12 0.34 17.81
C ALA A 118 -21.96 0.89 18.64
N LYS A 119 -21.67 2.18 18.48
CA LYS A 119 -20.80 2.94 19.39
C LYS A 119 -21.45 2.92 20.77
N ARG A 120 -21.19 1.89 21.57
CA ARG A 120 -21.56 1.81 23.00
C ARG A 120 -20.51 1.15 23.89
N LEU A 121 -19.32 0.85 23.35
CA LEU A 121 -18.25 0.20 24.12
C LEU A 121 -17.30 1.15 24.86
N THR A 122 -17.48 2.46 24.75
CA THR A 122 -16.59 3.42 25.44
C THR A 122 -17.05 3.83 26.83
N ILE A 123 -18.34 3.68 27.17
CA ILE A 123 -18.88 4.15 28.46
C ILE A 123 -18.70 3.09 29.56
N ASP A 124 -18.90 1.81 29.26
CA ASP A 124 -18.80 0.75 30.29
C ASP A 124 -17.36 0.51 30.77
N GLN A 125 -16.35 0.76 29.93
CA GLN A 125 -14.95 0.57 30.32
C GLN A 125 -14.48 1.64 31.31
N GLU A 126 -14.89 2.90 31.14
CA GLU A 126 -14.52 3.96 32.09
C GLU A 126 -15.15 3.71 33.47
N VAL A 127 -16.44 3.35 33.53
CA VAL A 127 -17.13 3.06 34.80
C VAL A 127 -16.50 1.86 35.51
N HIS A 128 -16.17 0.78 34.79
CA HIS A 128 -15.54 -0.39 35.40
C HIS A 128 -14.10 -0.11 35.85
N THR A 129 -13.36 0.74 35.14
CA THR A 129 -12.00 1.13 35.54
C THR A 129 -12.03 2.03 36.77
N GLN A 130 -13.00 2.93 36.85
CA GLN A 130 -13.18 3.82 38.00
C GLN A 130 -13.58 3.07 39.27
N GLN A 131 -14.52 2.12 39.19
CA GLN A 131 -14.88 1.27 40.34
C GLN A 131 -13.70 0.40 40.84
N HIS A 132 -12.84 -0.07 39.92
CA HIS A 132 -11.65 -0.84 40.30
C HIS A 132 -10.60 0.03 41.00
N LEU A 133 -10.40 1.28 40.55
CA LEU A 133 -9.51 2.23 41.22
C LEU A 133 -10.03 2.63 42.61
N GLU A 134 -11.32 2.93 42.74
CA GLU A 134 -11.93 3.32 44.02
C GLU A 134 -11.89 2.18 45.05
N SER A 135 -12.08 0.93 44.62
CA SER A 135 -11.95 -0.23 45.52
C SER A 135 -10.51 -0.44 45.99
N GLN A 136 -9.49 -0.29 45.13
CA GLN A 136 -8.08 -0.38 45.55
C GLN A 136 -7.70 0.71 46.55
N VAL A 137 -8.12 1.97 46.33
CA VAL A 137 -7.86 3.07 47.26
C VAL A 137 -8.50 2.81 48.64
N THR A 138 -9.72 2.24 48.66
CA THR A 138 -10.42 1.93 49.91
C THR A 138 -9.68 0.86 50.72
N TYR A 139 -9.13 -0.17 50.05
CA TYR A 139 -8.33 -1.21 50.70
C TYR A 139 -7.02 -0.66 51.27
N GLU A 140 -6.31 0.21 50.54
CA GLU A 140 -5.06 0.81 51.03
C GLU A 140 -5.29 1.72 52.23
N ILE A 141 -6.35 2.54 52.22
CA ILE A 141 -6.72 3.37 53.38
C ILE A 141 -7.00 2.50 54.60
N HIS A 142 -7.78 1.42 54.43
CA HIS A 142 -8.15 0.54 55.54
C HIS A 142 -6.92 -0.17 56.14
N LEU A 143 -5.96 -0.58 55.30
CA LEU A 143 -4.70 -1.18 55.74
C LEU A 143 -3.82 -0.19 56.52
N MET A 144 -3.79 1.09 56.10
CA MET A 144 -3.01 2.14 56.77
C MET A 144 -3.63 2.61 58.09
N THR A 145 -4.95 2.50 58.27
CA THR A 145 -5.61 2.83 59.54
C THR A 145 -5.51 1.76 60.62
N HIS A 146 -5.14 0.52 60.27
CA HIS A 146 -4.97 -0.58 61.22
C HIS A 146 -3.52 -0.83 61.67
N GLN A 147 -2.57 0.03 61.28
CA GLN A 147 -1.17 -0.01 61.72
C GLN A 147 -0.75 1.18 62.61
N ARG A 148 -1.68 1.77 63.38
CA ARG A 148 -1.35 2.71 64.46
C ARG A 148 -1.87 2.22 65.80
#